data_AF-A0A5C7JJ18-F1
#
_entry.id   AF-A0A5C7JJ18-F1
#
_cell.length_a   1.000
_cell.length_b   1.000
_cell.length_c   1.000
_cell.angle_alpha   90.00
_cell.angle_beta   90.00
_cell.angle_gamma   90.00
#
_symmetry.space_group_name_H-M   'P 1'
#
loop_
_entity.id
_entity.type
_entity.pdbx_description
1 polymer ?
#
loop_
_entity_poly.entity_id
_entity_poly.type
_entity_poly.pdbx_seq_one_letter_code
_entity_poly.pdbx_strand_id
1 'polypeptide(L)'
;MRKVIHKGRERMVRGSLTDFGQLPNHVQENFKLIKKSVENILNEKTEVYVFGSFSHGFWDEESDYDILVISKEKLDIQDELRDITKLKVDVMFLPTEIGLISIP
;
A
#
# COMPACT_ATOMS: atom_id res chain seq x y z
N MET A 1 22.84 6.17 8.95
CA MET A 1 21.46 5.69 8.69
C MET A 1 20.99 4.87 9.88
N ARG A 2 19.73 5.06 10.31
CA ARG A 2 19.13 4.35 11.45
C ARG A 2 18.57 3.00 10.99
N LYS A 3 18.68 1.99 11.84
CA LYS A 3 18.12 0.64 11.62
C LYS A 3 17.01 0.36 12.63
N VAL A 4 16.07 -0.50 12.28
CA VAL A 4 15.00 -0.98 13.16
C VAL A 4 14.81 -2.49 12.98
N ILE A 5 14.50 -3.20 14.06
CA ILE A 5 14.06 -4.60 13.99
C ILE A 5 12.55 -4.59 13.84
N HIS A 6 12.05 -5.12 12.72
CA HIS A 6 10.62 -5.23 12.44
C HIS A 6 10.32 -6.63 11.88
N LYS A 7 9.33 -7.32 12.44
CA LYS A 7 9.02 -8.73 12.12
C LYS A 7 10.29 -9.64 12.13
N GLY A 8 11.19 -9.42 13.09
CA GLY A 8 12.43 -10.22 13.24
C GLY A 8 13.56 -9.90 12.25
N ARG A 9 13.38 -8.93 11.35
CA ARG A 9 14.37 -8.54 10.33
C ARG A 9 14.90 -7.14 10.58
N GLU A 10 16.19 -6.92 10.31
CA GLU A 10 16.80 -5.60 10.39
C GLU A 10 16.50 -4.80 9.12
N ARG A 11 15.92 -3.61 9.28
CA ARG A 11 15.52 -2.75 8.17
C ARG A 11 16.10 -1.35 8.27
N MET A 12 16.41 -0.78 7.11
CA MET A 12 16.92 0.58 6.99
C MET A 12 15.78 1.58 7.08
N VAL A 13 15.90 2.58 7.95
CA VAL A 13 14.93 3.68 8.06
C VAL A 13 15.33 4.80 7.12
N ARG A 14 14.41 5.14 6.19
CA ARG A 14 14.59 6.16 5.14
C ARG A 14 13.84 7.47 5.44
N GLY A 15 13.05 7.50 6.52
CA GLY A 15 12.12 8.59 6.83
C GLY A 15 10.74 8.33 6.23
N SER A 16 9.71 8.95 6.80
CA SER A 16 8.33 8.76 6.32
C SER A 16 8.19 9.23 4.87
N LEU A 17 7.44 8.45 4.09
CA LEU A 17 7.03 8.84 2.75
C LEU A 17 6.22 10.13 2.84
N THR A 18 6.56 11.12 2.03
CA THR A 18 5.78 12.36 1.92
C THR A 18 5.21 12.57 0.52
N ASP A 19 5.79 11.88 -0.46
CA ASP A 19 5.40 11.94 -1.86
C ASP A 19 5.57 10.55 -2.49
N PHE A 20 4.60 10.13 -3.30
CA PHE A 20 4.59 8.81 -3.92
C PHE A 20 5.79 8.59 -4.87
N GLY A 21 6.29 9.66 -5.51
CA GLY A 21 7.44 9.62 -6.40
C GLY A 21 8.78 9.32 -5.71
N GLN A 22 8.83 9.35 -4.37
CA GLN A 22 10.01 8.95 -3.59
C GLN A 22 10.23 7.43 -3.57
N LEU A 23 9.20 6.65 -3.91
CA LEU A 23 9.32 5.19 -4.00
C LEU A 23 10.13 4.79 -5.24
N PRO A 24 10.86 3.66 -5.22
CA PRO A 24 11.46 3.13 -6.43
C PRO A 24 10.42 2.85 -7.51
N ASN A 25 10.81 2.99 -8.78
CA ASN A 25 9.89 2.84 -9.92
C ASN A 25 9.09 1.52 -9.90
N HIS A 26 9.74 0.38 -9.62
CA HIS A 26 9.05 -0.92 -9.55
C HIS A 26 8.02 -0.98 -8.42
N VAL A 27 8.29 -0.34 -7.27
CA VAL A 27 7.34 -0.25 -6.16
C VAL A 27 6.15 0.63 -6.56
N GLN A 28 6.41 1.75 -7.23
CA GLN A 28 5.35 2.62 -7.76
C GLN A 28 4.45 1.88 -8.76
N GLU A 29 5.04 1.12 -9.68
CA GLU A 29 4.32 0.31 -10.67
C GLU A 29 3.43 -0.73 -9.98
N ASN A 30 3.93 -1.39 -8.94
CA ASN A 30 3.15 -2.35 -8.14
C ASN A 30 1.96 -1.68 -7.44
N PHE A 31 2.14 -0.52 -6.79
CA PHE A 31 1.02 0.21 -6.18
C PHE A 31 -0.01 0.70 -7.21
N LYS A 32 0.42 1.12 -8.41
CA LYS A 32 -0.50 1.49 -9.50
C LYS A 32 -1.29 0.29 -10.01
N LEU A 33 -0.64 -0.87 -10.15
CA LEU A 33 -1.30 -2.13 -10.50
C LEU A 33 -2.35 -2.52 -9.44
N ILE A 34 -1.99 -2.40 -8.16
CA ILE A 34 -2.90 -2.63 -7.04
C ILE A 34 -4.12 -1.70 -7.13
N LYS A 35 -3.92 -0.39 -7.24
CA LYS A 35 -5.01 0.59 -7.37
C LYS A 35 -5.96 0.25 -8.52
N LYS A 36 -5.40 0.02 -9.71
CA LYS A 36 -6.20 -0.34 -10.89
C LYS A 36 -7.00 -1.64 -10.67
N SER A 37 -6.43 -2.61 -9.97
CA SER A 37 -7.10 -3.87 -9.67
C SER A 37 -8.23 -3.68 -8.65
N VAL A 38 -8.03 -2.83 -7.63
CA VAL A 38 -9.10 -2.43 -6.69
C VAL A 38 -10.26 -1.78 -7.45
N GLU A 39 -9.98 -0.78 -8.31
CA GLU A 39 -11.00 -0.09 -9.11
C GLU A 39 -11.78 -1.07 -10.01
N ASN A 40 -11.10 -2.08 -10.57
CA ASN A 40 -11.76 -3.11 -11.39
C ASN A 40 -12.66 -4.03 -10.55
N ILE A 41 -12.20 -4.50 -9.39
CA ILE A 41 -12.98 -5.39 -8.51
C ILE A 41 -14.22 -4.66 -7.98
N LEU A 42 -14.06 -3.40 -7.57
CA LEU A 42 -15.14 -2.57 -7.05
C LEU A 42 -16.03 -1.99 -8.15
N ASN A 43 -15.58 -2.05 -9.40
CA ASN A 43 -16.25 -1.49 -10.57
C ASN A 43 -16.57 0.01 -10.43
N GLU A 44 -15.68 0.75 -9.76
CA GLU A 44 -15.75 2.19 -9.58
C GLU A 44 -14.36 2.80 -9.42
N LYS A 45 -14.26 4.13 -9.55
CA LYS A 45 -13.03 4.82 -9.18
C LYS A 45 -12.93 4.87 -7.67
N THR A 46 -11.77 4.51 -7.13
CA THR A 46 -11.59 4.34 -5.69
C THR A 46 -10.32 5.02 -5.24
N GLU A 47 -10.43 5.77 -4.14
CA GLU A 47 -9.27 6.38 -3.50
C GLU A 47 -8.51 5.33 -2.70
N VAL A 48 -7.26 5.08 -3.11
CA VAL A 48 -6.36 4.10 -2.51
C VAL A 48 -5.09 4.80 -2.06
N TYR A 49 -4.61 4.43 -0.88
CA TYR A 49 -3.53 5.11 -0.17
C TYR A 49 -2.43 4.13 0.24
N VAL A 50 -1.16 4.56 0.19
CA VAL A 50 -0.03 3.75 0.66
C VAL A 50 0.00 3.73 2.19
N PHE A 51 0.13 2.54 2.79
CA PHE A 51 0.26 2.40 4.23
C PHE A 51 1.45 1.52 4.64
N GLY A 52 1.54 1.22 5.94
CA GLY A 52 2.48 0.27 6.48
C GLY A 52 3.94 0.62 6.26
N SER A 53 4.78 -0.38 6.00
CA SER A 53 6.24 -0.18 6.00
C SER A 53 6.73 0.76 4.90
N PHE A 54 5.98 0.84 3.78
CA PHE A 54 6.28 1.76 2.68
C PHE A 54 6.03 3.21 3.07
N SER A 55 4.89 3.51 3.72
CA SER A 55 4.60 4.88 4.18
C SER A 55 5.52 5.35 5.32
N HIS A 56 5.96 4.45 6.20
CA HIS A 56 6.87 4.78 7.30
C HIS A 56 8.36 4.73 6.93
N GLY A 57 8.69 4.33 5.69
CA GLY A 57 10.05 4.35 5.15
C GLY A 57 11.02 3.30 5.68
N PHE A 58 10.52 2.22 6.29
CA PHE A 58 11.33 1.09 6.74
C PHE A 58 11.04 -0.19 5.94
N TRP A 59 10.65 -0.06 4.68
CA TRP A 59 10.38 -1.18 3.78
C TRP A 59 11.65 -1.87 3.25
N ASP A 60 11.51 -3.13 2.84
CA ASP A 60 12.51 -3.91 2.11
C ASP A 60 11.84 -4.74 1.01
N GLU A 61 12.61 -5.57 0.33
CA GLU A 61 12.19 -6.40 -0.81
C GLU A 61 11.20 -7.51 -0.43
N GLU A 62 11.08 -7.86 0.85
CA GLU A 62 10.07 -8.81 1.33
C GLU A 62 8.93 -8.09 2.08
N SER A 63 8.82 -6.77 1.99
CA SER A 63 7.70 -6.02 2.55
C SER A 63 6.40 -6.34 1.80
N ASP A 64 5.33 -6.47 2.57
CA ASP A 64 3.97 -6.53 2.05
C ASP A 64 3.54 -5.13 1.56
N TYR A 65 2.60 -5.10 0.62
CA TYR A 65 1.98 -3.89 0.09
C TYR A 65 0.71 -3.60 0.89
N ASP A 66 0.86 -2.85 1.98
CA ASP A 66 -0.27 -2.41 2.79
C ASP A 66 -0.98 -1.23 2.10
N ILE A 67 -2.28 -1.35 1.85
CA ILE A 67 -3.11 -0.27 1.28
C ILE A 67 -4.31 0.07 2.16
N LEU A 68 -4.69 1.34 2.10
CA LEU A 68 -5.94 1.84 2.66
C LEU A 68 -6.89 2.21 1.53
N VAL A 69 -8.12 1.73 1.62
CA VAL A 69 -9.19 1.99 0.65
C VAL A 69 -10.29 2.78 1.34
N ILE A 70 -10.67 3.91 0.74
CA ILE A 70 -11.76 4.72 1.27
C ILE A 70 -13.07 4.24 0.68
N SER A 71 -13.89 3.64 1.52
CA SER A 71 -15.23 3.21 1.15
C SER A 71 -16.15 3.23 2.36
N LYS A 72 -17.44 3.51 2.11
CA LYS A 72 -18.49 3.42 3.13
C LYS A 72 -18.81 1.97 3.48
N GLU A 73 -18.52 1.04 2.56
CA GLU A 73 -18.80 -0.38 2.71
C GLU A 73 -17.49 -1.15 2.90
N LYS A 74 -17.50 -2.08 3.87
CA LYS A 74 -16.39 -3.00 4.05
C LYS A 74 -16.58 -4.16 3.08
N LEU A 75 -15.68 -4.25 2.09
CA LEU A 75 -15.70 -5.31 1.08
C LEU A 75 -14.52 -6.24 1.30
N ASP A 76 -14.70 -7.53 1.05
CA ASP A 76 -13.62 -8.51 1.12
C ASP A 76 -13.05 -8.76 -0.27
N ILE A 77 -12.01 -8.00 -0.62
CA ILE A 77 -11.37 -8.02 -1.95
C ILE A 77 -9.93 -8.53 -1.90
N GLN A 78 -9.40 -8.86 -0.71
CA GLN A 78 -7.97 -9.04 -0.51
C GLN A 78 -7.43 -10.26 -1.26
N ASP A 79 -8.12 -11.40 -1.18
CA ASP A 79 -7.67 -12.64 -1.82
C ASP A 79 -7.74 -12.53 -3.35
N GLU A 80 -8.81 -11.96 -3.90
CA GLU A 80 -8.92 -11.68 -5.34
C GLU A 80 -7.83 -10.71 -5.81
N LEU A 81 -7.52 -9.68 -5.03
CA LEU A 81 -6.48 -8.71 -5.34
C LEU A 81 -5.08 -9.36 -5.36
N ARG A 82 -4.79 -10.26 -4.41
CA ARG A 82 -3.55 -11.06 -4.40
C ARG A 82 -3.48 -11.98 -5.60
N ASP A 83 -4.60 -12.58 -6.00
CA ASP A 83 -4.67 -13.46 -7.16
C ASP A 83 -4.44 -12.72 -8.47
N ILE A 84 -4.97 -11.50 -8.63
CA ILE A 84 -4.77 -10.68 -9.84
C ILE A 84 -3.34 -10.14 -9.91
N THR A 85 -2.85 -9.57 -8.80
CA THR A 85 -1.57 -8.84 -8.79
C THR A 85 -0.36 -9.75 -8.60
N LYS A 86 -0.54 -10.93 -8.03
CA LYS A 86 0.54 -11.83 -7.56
C LYS A 86 1.46 -11.18 -6.52
N LEU A 87 0.96 -10.16 -5.82
CA LEU A 87 1.67 -9.45 -4.76
C LEU A 87 1.09 -9.82 -3.38
N LYS A 88 1.92 -9.68 -2.34
CA LYS A 88 1.46 -9.75 -0.95
C LYS A 88 0.79 -8.44 -0.59
N VAL A 89 -0.53 -8.37 -0.75
CA VAL A 89 -1.31 -7.16 -0.48
C VAL A 89 -2.15 -7.34 0.77
N ASP A 90 -2.11 -6.36 1.67
CA ASP A 90 -2.98 -6.29 2.84
C ASP A 90 -3.90 -5.08 2.67
N VAL A 91 -5.21 -5.28 2.81
CA VAL A 91 -6.23 -4.25 2.53
C VAL A 91 -6.95 -3.85 3.80
N MET A 92 -6.98 -2.55 4.07
CA MET A 92 -7.78 -1.98 5.15
C MET A 92 -8.75 -0.93 4.61
N PHE A 93 -10.01 -1.01 5.03
CA PHE A 93 -11.05 -0.06 4.63
C PHE A 93 -11.27 0.99 5.71
N LEU A 94 -11.37 2.25 5.30
CA LEU A 94 -11.72 3.36 6.18
C LEU A 94 -12.92 4.14 5.62
N PRO A 95 -13.81 4.66 6.48
CA PRO A 95 -14.96 5.44 6.04
C PRO A 95 -14.60 6.87 5.63
N THR A 96 -13.45 7.41 6.04
CA THR A 96 -13.00 8.79 5.78
C THR A 96 -11.48 8.94 5.75
N GLU A 97 -11.01 10.02 5.11
CA GLU A 97 -9.61 10.36 4.86
C GLU A 97 -9.05 11.33 5.89
N ILE A 98 -8.20 10.87 6.81
CA ILE A 98 -7.41 11.78 7.66
C ILE A 98 -5.96 11.31 7.67
N GLY A 99 -5.04 12.11 7.11
CA GLY A 99 -3.59 11.93 7.21
C GLY A 99 -2.96 10.87 6.28
N LEU A 100 -3.60 10.56 5.15
CA LEU A 100 -3.17 9.49 4.22
C LEU A 100 -2.52 10.08 2.94
N ILE A 101 -1.65 9.30 2.28
CA ILE A 101 -0.97 9.67 1.01
C ILE A 101 -1.59 8.91 -0.17
N SER A 102 -2.16 9.65 -1.12
CA SER A 102 -2.92 9.08 -2.24
C SER A 102 -2.03 8.41 -3.28
N ILE A 103 -2.54 7.34 -3.90
CA ILE A 103 -1.95 6.70 -5.07
C ILE A 103 -2.56 7.36 -6.32
N PRO A 104 -1.76 7.93 -7.24
CA PRO A 104 -2.25 8.55 -8.47
C PRO A 104 -2.83 7.52 -9.44
#